data_AF-A0A972ZXD3-F1
#
_entry.id   AF-A0A972ZXD3-F1
#
_cell.length_a   1.000
_cell.length_b   1.000
_cell.length_c   1.000
_cell.angle_alpha   90.00
_cell.angle_beta   90.00
_cell.angle_gamma   90.00
#
_symmetry.space_group_name_H-M   'P 1'
#
loop_
_entity.id
_entity.type
_entity.pdbx_description
1 polymer ?
#
loop_
_entity_poly.entity_id
_entity_poly.type
_entity_poly.pdbx_seq_one_letter_code
_entity_poly.pdbx_strand_id
1 'polypeptide(L)'
;MPFERVEELLLVKDATSDVLYGEDTNLNGMLDDQEDDGELSSPLDDGNGTLDIGLFRFLTVYSSDKNVDGDGAERINISESSARADLQSLLEETFDEERAMAVLLRIPDGTTFENIFDFHFRSGLESDEFEKIADRLTTSDETDLPGLININRAPWEVLVCLPGLEESDVELLLNNRPEDEEGIAWVVDVLEREKAVSIGALVTGRSSQYSAYVVSVNQNGRGFQRAQIVIDPGASPAKMLYWKSISHMGWPLDREILETLRAGETLE
;
A
#
# COMPACT_ATOMS: atom_id res chain seq x y z
N MET A 1 -13.18 15.77 -12.17
CA MET A 1 -12.64 16.13 -10.85
C MET A 1 -12.15 14.83 -10.24
N PRO A 2 -11.00 14.80 -9.54
CA PRO A 2 -10.60 13.60 -8.80
C PRO A 2 -11.63 13.31 -7.70
N PHE A 3 -11.74 12.04 -7.28
CA PHE A 3 -12.58 11.64 -6.15
C PHE A 3 -12.00 12.19 -4.84
N GLU A 4 -12.85 12.70 -3.95
CA GLU A 4 -12.45 13.13 -2.60
C GLU A 4 -12.67 12.01 -1.57
N ARG A 5 -13.48 11.01 -1.91
CA ARG A 5 -13.78 9.80 -1.12
C ARG A 5 -14.04 8.60 -2.01
N VAL A 6 -13.79 7.39 -1.50
CA VAL A 6 -14.02 6.14 -2.23
C VAL A 6 -15.50 5.95 -2.58
N GLU A 7 -16.42 6.37 -1.71
CA GLU A 7 -17.87 6.24 -1.92
C GLU A 7 -18.41 7.03 -3.11
N GLU A 8 -17.66 8.02 -3.62
CA GLU A 8 -18.05 8.72 -4.84
C GLU A 8 -18.04 7.81 -6.07
N LEU A 9 -17.45 6.61 -5.98
CA LEU A 9 -17.62 5.58 -6.99
C LEU A 9 -19.09 5.22 -7.22
N LEU A 10 -19.97 5.34 -6.22
CA LEU A 10 -21.42 5.13 -6.39
C LEU A 10 -22.10 6.17 -7.30
N LEU A 11 -21.39 7.24 -7.66
CA LEU A 11 -21.84 8.24 -8.65
C LEU A 11 -21.40 7.87 -10.08
N VAL A 12 -20.51 6.89 -10.23
CA VAL A 12 -20.07 6.37 -11.52
C VAL A 12 -21.12 5.41 -12.04
N LYS A 13 -21.41 5.53 -13.33
CA LYS A 13 -22.34 4.62 -14.00
C LYS A 13 -21.85 3.17 -13.83
N ASP A 14 -22.78 2.28 -13.48
CA ASP A 14 -22.56 0.84 -13.31
C ASP A 14 -21.73 0.43 -12.07
N ALA A 15 -21.34 1.38 -11.21
CA ALA A 15 -20.79 1.08 -9.88
C ALA A 15 -21.92 0.98 -8.84
N THR A 16 -22.22 -0.25 -8.42
CA THR A 16 -23.30 -0.54 -7.46
C THR A 16 -22.78 -0.65 -6.03
N SER A 17 -23.70 -0.66 -5.05
CA SER A 17 -23.37 -0.98 -3.66
C SER A 17 -22.66 -2.33 -3.54
N ASP A 18 -23.12 -3.31 -4.29
CA ASP A 18 -22.66 -4.69 -4.20
C ASP A 18 -21.23 -4.82 -4.75
N VAL A 19 -20.89 -4.07 -5.81
CA VAL A 19 -19.50 -4.00 -6.31
C VAL A 19 -18.60 -3.28 -5.31
N LEU A 20 -19.10 -2.21 -4.69
CA LEU A 20 -18.28 -1.38 -3.81
C LEU A 20 -18.06 -2.04 -2.44
N TYR A 21 -19.11 -2.52 -1.80
CA TYR A 21 -19.07 -3.03 -0.45
C TYR A 21 -19.06 -4.56 -0.38
N GLY A 22 -19.42 -5.25 -1.46
CA GLY A 22 -19.62 -6.70 -1.43
C GLY A 22 -20.74 -7.06 -0.44
N GLU A 23 -20.48 -8.11 0.31
CA GLU A 23 -21.31 -8.60 1.42
C GLU A 23 -21.06 -7.78 2.71
N ASP A 24 -19.88 -7.15 2.88
CA ASP A 24 -19.52 -6.34 4.06
C ASP A 24 -20.17 -4.93 4.04
N THR A 25 -21.49 -4.88 3.93
CA THR A 25 -22.24 -3.61 3.81
C THR A 25 -22.15 -2.74 5.05
N ASN A 26 -21.82 -3.34 6.20
CA ASN A 26 -21.68 -2.64 7.47
C ASN A 26 -20.23 -2.25 7.80
N LEU A 27 -19.25 -2.67 6.99
CA LEU A 27 -17.82 -2.38 7.13
C LEU A 27 -17.23 -2.84 8.47
N ASN A 28 -17.59 -4.03 8.93
CA ASN A 28 -16.96 -4.67 10.09
C ASN A 28 -15.86 -5.66 9.68
N GLY A 29 -15.90 -6.18 8.44
CA GLY A 29 -14.95 -7.18 7.95
C GLY A 29 -15.08 -8.53 8.63
N MET A 30 -16.23 -8.81 9.24
CA MET A 30 -16.59 -10.08 9.86
C MET A 30 -17.72 -10.68 9.03
N LEU A 31 -17.71 -11.99 8.80
CA LEU A 31 -18.83 -12.66 8.16
C LEU A 31 -19.98 -12.77 9.16
N ASP A 32 -20.99 -11.93 9.02
CA ASP A 32 -22.19 -11.98 9.85
C ASP A 32 -23.20 -13.02 9.34
N ASP A 33 -24.11 -13.48 10.21
CA ASP A 33 -25.15 -14.47 9.85
C ASP A 33 -25.97 -14.06 8.61
N GLN A 34 -26.22 -12.76 8.43
CA GLN A 34 -26.99 -12.23 7.29
C GLN A 34 -26.17 -12.07 6.00
N GLU A 35 -24.87 -12.33 6.05
CA GLU A 35 -23.93 -12.25 4.93
C GLU A 35 -23.52 -13.66 4.45
N ASP A 36 -24.16 -14.71 4.98
CA ASP A 36 -23.98 -16.12 4.62
C ASP A 36 -25.35 -16.86 4.56
N ASP A 37 -26.44 -16.13 4.25
CA ASP A 37 -27.82 -16.65 4.26
C ASP A 37 -28.48 -16.76 2.86
N GLY A 38 -27.71 -16.48 1.81
CA GLY A 38 -28.07 -16.56 0.41
C GLY A 38 -28.99 -15.41 -0.01
N GLU A 39 -30.27 -15.73 -0.26
CA GLU A 39 -31.29 -14.74 -0.64
C GLU A 39 -32.30 -14.49 0.50
N LEU A 40 -32.01 -14.94 1.73
CA LEU A 40 -32.96 -14.83 2.84
C LEU A 40 -33.04 -13.40 3.39
N SER A 41 -31.92 -12.69 3.41
CA SER A 41 -31.88 -11.29 3.80
C SER A 41 -31.02 -10.44 2.85
N SER A 42 -30.61 -9.26 3.28
CA SER A 42 -29.75 -8.37 2.49
C SER A 42 -28.48 -8.10 3.30
N PRO A 43 -27.30 -8.05 2.66
CA PRO A 43 -27.05 -8.19 1.22
C PRO A 43 -27.35 -9.60 0.68
N LEU A 44 -27.50 -9.72 -0.64
CA LEU A 44 -27.58 -11.04 -1.26
C LEU A 44 -26.17 -11.63 -1.30
N ASP A 45 -26.03 -12.87 -0.88
CA ASP A 45 -24.76 -13.59 -0.80
C ASP A 45 -24.85 -14.99 -1.44
N ASP A 46 -23.74 -15.72 -1.48
CA ASP A 46 -23.69 -17.07 -2.05
C ASP A 46 -23.66 -18.21 -1.02
N GLY A 47 -23.71 -17.89 0.28
CA GLY A 47 -23.76 -18.84 1.39
C GLY A 47 -22.55 -19.78 1.45
N ASN A 48 -21.37 -19.35 0.98
CA ASN A 48 -20.19 -20.19 0.86
C ASN A 48 -19.30 -20.23 2.13
N GLY A 49 -19.65 -19.47 3.17
CA GLY A 49 -18.88 -19.33 4.41
C GLY A 49 -17.66 -18.42 4.33
N THR A 50 -17.54 -17.59 3.28
CA THR A 50 -16.45 -16.64 3.05
C THR A 50 -17.02 -15.27 2.69
N LEU A 51 -16.57 -14.23 3.40
CA LEU A 51 -17.01 -12.86 3.16
C LEU A 51 -16.41 -12.29 1.87
N ASP A 52 -17.25 -11.86 0.92
CA ASP A 52 -16.84 -10.99 -0.19
C ASP A 52 -16.76 -9.53 0.27
N ILE A 53 -15.55 -9.01 0.40
CA ILE A 53 -15.28 -7.70 1.00
C ILE A 53 -15.38 -6.49 0.05
N GLY A 54 -15.76 -6.69 -1.22
CA GLY A 54 -15.96 -5.62 -2.20
C GLY A 54 -14.74 -4.71 -2.47
N LEU A 55 -14.86 -3.78 -3.42
CA LEU A 55 -13.75 -2.90 -3.81
C LEU A 55 -13.32 -1.91 -2.73
N PHE A 56 -14.20 -1.55 -1.79
CA PHE A 56 -13.98 -0.51 -0.79
C PHE A 56 -12.74 -0.80 0.09
N ARG A 57 -12.44 -2.08 0.34
CA ARG A 57 -11.29 -2.49 1.15
C ARG A 57 -9.95 -2.36 0.43
N PHE A 58 -9.95 -2.30 -0.89
CA PHE A 58 -8.72 -2.27 -1.70
C PHE A 58 -8.34 -0.86 -2.19
N LEU A 59 -9.21 0.13 -2.00
CA LEU A 59 -9.07 1.46 -2.60
C LEU A 59 -8.81 2.56 -1.57
N THR A 60 -8.04 3.57 -1.98
CA THR A 60 -7.87 4.82 -1.22
C THR A 60 -7.70 6.00 -2.19
N VAL A 61 -8.14 7.18 -1.76
CA VAL A 61 -7.92 8.45 -2.47
C VAL A 61 -6.85 9.31 -1.80
N TYR A 62 -6.18 8.78 -0.77
CA TYR A 62 -5.23 9.53 0.08
C TYR A 62 -3.78 9.05 -0.03
N SER A 63 -3.46 8.14 -0.97
CA SER A 63 -2.08 7.64 -1.13
C SER A 63 -1.13 8.70 -1.68
N SER A 64 -0.10 9.02 -0.91
CA SER A 64 0.98 9.94 -1.29
C SER A 64 2.25 9.61 -0.52
N ASP A 65 3.39 9.67 -1.19
CA ASP A 65 4.69 9.44 -0.58
C ASP A 65 5.62 10.62 -0.81
N LYS A 66 6.47 10.98 0.15
CA LYS A 66 7.42 12.09 -0.05
C LYS A 66 8.64 11.60 -0.78
N ASN A 67 9.17 12.34 -1.74
CA ASN A 67 10.37 11.95 -2.49
C ASN A 67 11.68 12.20 -1.71
N VAL A 68 11.75 11.59 -0.53
CA VAL A 68 12.89 11.59 0.39
C VAL A 68 13.25 10.16 0.78
N ASP A 69 14.47 9.93 1.24
CA ASP A 69 14.90 8.65 1.82
C ASP A 69 14.37 8.47 3.27
N GLY A 70 14.70 7.35 3.90
CA GLY A 70 14.29 6.99 5.25
C GLY A 70 14.82 7.93 6.35
N ASP A 71 15.89 8.66 6.08
CA ASP A 71 16.43 9.69 6.96
C ASP A 71 15.81 11.09 6.70
N GLY A 72 15.00 11.20 5.64
CA GLY A 72 14.30 12.42 5.24
C GLY A 72 15.11 13.35 4.33
N ALA A 73 16.23 12.89 3.75
CA ALA A 73 16.99 13.63 2.75
C ALA A 73 16.40 13.44 1.34
N GLU A 74 16.56 14.44 0.46
CA GLU A 74 16.08 14.35 -0.92
C GLU A 74 16.78 13.20 -1.67
N ARG A 75 16.00 12.41 -2.41
CA ARG A 75 16.52 11.30 -3.22
C ARG A 75 17.29 11.81 -4.42
N ILE A 76 18.33 11.06 -4.81
CA ILE A 76 19.12 11.35 -6.01
C ILE A 76 18.30 10.98 -7.25
N ASN A 77 17.94 11.98 -8.05
CA ASN A 77 17.21 11.77 -9.29
C ASN A 77 18.14 11.27 -10.42
N ILE A 78 18.25 9.95 -10.56
CA ILE A 78 19.13 9.30 -11.54
C ILE A 78 18.66 9.44 -12.99
N SER A 79 17.51 10.09 -13.24
CA SER A 79 17.08 10.46 -14.60
C SER A 79 17.76 11.73 -15.12
N GLU A 80 18.38 12.52 -14.23
CA GLU A 80 19.04 13.77 -14.58
C GLU A 80 20.55 13.62 -14.77
N SER A 81 21.11 14.34 -15.75
CA SER A 81 22.57 14.38 -15.94
C SER A 81 23.32 15.02 -14.76
N SER A 82 22.66 15.90 -14.00
CA SER A 82 23.19 16.56 -12.79
C SER A 82 23.52 15.56 -11.69
N ALA A 83 22.75 14.48 -11.57
CA ALA A 83 22.84 13.52 -10.50
C ALA A 83 24.10 12.64 -10.53
N ARG A 84 24.91 12.73 -11.60
CA ARG A 84 26.08 11.85 -11.77
C ARG A 84 27.11 11.99 -10.64
N ALA A 85 27.39 13.21 -10.20
CA ALA A 85 28.35 13.45 -9.12
C ALA A 85 27.84 12.93 -7.77
N ASP A 86 26.54 13.13 -7.49
CA ASP A 86 25.91 12.66 -6.26
C ASP A 86 25.80 11.13 -6.24
N LEU A 87 25.43 10.52 -7.37
CA LEU A 87 25.42 9.07 -7.53
C LEU A 87 26.83 8.47 -7.37
N GLN A 88 27.86 9.07 -7.95
CA GLN A 88 29.24 8.64 -7.73
C GLN A 88 29.61 8.70 -6.24
N SER A 89 29.28 9.81 -5.57
CA SER A 89 29.55 9.97 -4.13
C SER A 89 28.83 8.92 -3.29
N LEU A 90 27.57 8.62 -3.61
CA LEU A 90 26.78 7.56 -2.98
C LEU A 90 27.43 6.18 -3.15
N LEU A 91 27.86 5.85 -4.37
CA LEU A 91 28.49 4.56 -4.67
C LEU A 91 29.84 4.41 -3.95
N GLU A 92 30.66 5.46 -3.90
CA GLU A 92 31.95 5.47 -3.18
C GLU A 92 31.79 5.46 -1.64
N GLU A 93 30.68 6.00 -1.13
CA GLU A 93 30.33 5.91 0.30
C GLU A 93 29.87 4.48 0.68
N THR A 94 29.13 3.83 -0.22
CA THR A 94 28.46 2.55 0.07
C THR A 94 29.31 1.33 -0.25
N PHE A 95 30.13 1.40 -1.31
CA PHE A 95 30.91 0.29 -1.84
C PHE A 95 32.41 0.60 -1.85
N ASP A 96 33.24 -0.43 -1.99
CA ASP A 96 34.65 -0.21 -2.25
C ASP A 96 34.89 0.44 -3.63
N GLU A 97 36.08 1.04 -3.79
CA GLU A 97 36.45 1.81 -4.99
C GLU A 97 36.36 0.97 -6.28
N GLU A 98 36.72 -0.31 -6.22
CA GLU A 98 36.68 -1.20 -7.38
C GLU A 98 35.23 -1.48 -7.80
N ARG A 99 34.35 -1.78 -6.84
CA ARG A 99 32.94 -2.05 -7.10
C ARG A 99 32.19 -0.82 -7.57
N ALA A 100 32.40 0.34 -6.93
CA ALA A 100 31.82 1.61 -7.35
C ALA A 100 32.21 1.95 -8.80
N MET A 101 33.49 1.82 -9.14
CA MET A 101 33.99 2.04 -10.51
C MET A 101 33.38 1.06 -11.52
N ALA A 102 33.24 -0.23 -11.15
CA ALA A 102 32.63 -1.24 -12.02
C ALA A 102 31.17 -0.89 -12.35
N VAL A 103 30.40 -0.40 -11.37
CA VAL A 103 29.02 0.06 -11.55
C VAL A 103 28.99 1.30 -12.47
N LEU A 104 29.82 2.30 -12.20
CA LEU A 104 29.90 3.53 -12.99
C LEU A 104 30.30 3.28 -14.45
N LEU A 105 31.13 2.28 -14.74
CA LEU A 105 31.51 1.89 -16.10
C LEU A 105 30.36 1.26 -16.90
N ARG A 106 29.44 0.56 -16.22
CA ARG A 106 28.24 -0.02 -16.84
C ARG A 106 27.15 1.01 -17.12
N ILE A 107 27.23 2.15 -16.44
CA ILE A 107 26.30 3.28 -16.57
C ILE A 107 27.09 4.50 -17.08
N PRO A 108 27.31 4.62 -18.40
CA PRO A 108 27.92 5.81 -18.98
C PRO A 108 27.12 7.08 -18.67
N ASP A 109 27.81 8.22 -18.61
CA ASP A 109 27.18 9.54 -18.43
C ASP A 109 26.10 9.78 -19.49
N GLY A 110 24.96 10.35 -19.06
CA GLY A 110 23.80 10.59 -19.92
C GLY A 110 22.90 9.36 -20.12
N THR A 111 23.18 8.25 -19.45
CA THR A 111 22.24 7.13 -19.35
C THR A 111 20.99 7.57 -18.60
N THR A 112 19.82 7.40 -19.23
CA THR A 112 18.51 7.56 -18.58
C THR A 112 17.95 6.20 -18.18
N PHE A 113 17.13 6.17 -17.14
CA PHE A 113 16.47 4.98 -16.61
C PHE A 113 14.96 5.19 -16.57
N GLU A 114 14.20 4.13 -16.79
CA GLU A 114 12.73 4.19 -16.66
C GLU A 114 12.31 4.32 -15.19
N ASN A 115 12.97 3.57 -14.31
CA ASN A 115 12.82 3.60 -12.86
C ASN A 115 14.05 2.97 -12.19
N ILE A 116 14.02 2.87 -10.86
CA ILE A 116 15.13 2.34 -10.08
C ILE A 116 15.39 0.84 -10.31
N PHE A 117 14.41 0.06 -10.79
CA PHE A 117 14.67 -1.32 -11.20
C PHE A 117 15.45 -1.38 -12.52
N ASP A 118 15.17 -0.51 -13.50
CA ASP A 118 16.00 -0.45 -14.72
C ASP A 118 17.44 -0.07 -14.40
N PHE A 119 17.62 0.84 -13.42
CA PHE A 119 18.94 1.14 -12.87
C PHE A 119 19.63 -0.09 -12.29
N HIS A 120 18.95 -0.87 -11.43
CA HIS A 120 19.49 -2.11 -10.87
C HIS A 120 20.01 -3.05 -11.98
N PHE A 121 19.16 -3.41 -12.95
CA PHE A 121 19.55 -4.37 -13.99
C PHE A 121 20.68 -3.88 -14.90
N ARG A 122 20.76 -2.57 -15.17
CA ARG A 122 21.80 -1.98 -16.03
C ARG A 122 23.12 -1.74 -15.30
N SER A 123 23.03 -1.33 -14.03
CA SER A 123 24.18 -1.16 -13.15
C SER A 123 24.90 -2.48 -12.87
N GLY A 124 24.18 -3.61 -12.93
CA GLY A 124 24.73 -4.93 -12.60
C GLY A 124 25.06 -5.07 -11.12
N LEU A 125 24.36 -4.32 -10.26
CA LEU A 125 24.35 -4.51 -8.82
C LEU A 125 23.70 -5.86 -8.50
N GLU A 126 24.17 -6.52 -7.46
CA GLU A 126 23.45 -7.64 -6.84
C GLU A 126 22.28 -7.07 -6.00
N SER A 127 21.32 -7.91 -5.64
CA SER A 127 20.10 -7.49 -4.92
C SER A 127 20.42 -6.86 -3.55
N ASP A 128 21.35 -7.46 -2.80
CA ASP A 128 21.82 -6.97 -1.50
C ASP A 128 22.63 -5.66 -1.60
N GLU A 129 23.29 -5.43 -2.73
CA GLU A 129 23.94 -4.15 -3.01
C GLU A 129 22.91 -3.09 -3.39
N PHE A 130 21.91 -3.46 -4.19
CA PHE A 130 20.82 -2.56 -4.55
C PHE A 130 20.01 -2.13 -3.34
N GLU A 131 19.73 -3.04 -2.41
CA GLU A 131 19.05 -2.76 -1.13
C GLU A 131 19.69 -1.60 -0.37
N LYS A 132 21.03 -1.52 -0.35
CA LYS A 132 21.79 -0.48 0.38
C LYS A 132 21.59 0.92 -0.17
N ILE A 133 21.19 1.05 -1.44
CA ILE A 133 21.09 2.35 -2.11
C ILE A 133 19.69 2.66 -2.66
N ALA A 134 18.82 1.67 -2.82
CA ALA A 134 17.54 1.80 -3.51
C ALA A 134 16.67 2.94 -2.94
N ASP A 135 16.63 3.07 -1.61
CA ASP A 135 15.84 4.11 -0.93
C ASP A 135 16.40 5.54 -1.13
N ARG A 136 17.65 5.68 -1.55
CA ARG A 136 18.31 6.97 -1.84
C ARG A 136 18.14 7.40 -3.31
N LEU A 137 17.51 6.58 -4.15
CA LEU A 137 17.37 6.83 -5.58
C LEU A 137 15.92 7.10 -6.00
N THR A 138 15.75 7.93 -7.03
CA THR A 138 14.45 8.18 -7.67
C THR A 138 14.64 8.47 -9.16
N THR A 139 13.59 8.33 -9.96
CA THR A 139 13.54 8.83 -11.35
C THR A 139 12.55 9.96 -11.54
N SER A 140 11.97 10.47 -10.44
CA SER A 140 10.98 11.54 -10.44
C SER A 140 11.55 12.81 -9.83
N ASP A 141 11.22 13.96 -10.42
CA ASP A 141 11.50 15.31 -9.91
C ASP A 141 10.39 15.85 -9.01
N GLU A 142 9.24 15.16 -8.94
CA GLU A 142 8.13 15.52 -8.07
C GLU A 142 8.51 15.43 -6.59
N THR A 143 8.06 16.39 -5.78
CA THR A 143 8.25 16.37 -4.32
C THR A 143 7.40 15.30 -3.64
N ASP A 144 6.20 15.05 -4.16
CA ASP A 144 5.27 14.05 -3.66
C ASP A 144 4.94 13.06 -4.78
N LEU A 145 4.99 11.77 -4.47
CA LEU A 145 4.73 10.64 -5.35
C LEU A 145 3.35 10.05 -5.03
N PRO A 146 2.29 10.38 -5.79
CA PRO A 146 0.94 9.92 -5.51
C PRO A 146 0.72 8.48 -5.97
N GLY A 147 -0.13 7.74 -5.26
CA GLY A 147 -0.70 6.48 -5.76
C GLY A 147 0.26 5.29 -5.84
N LEU A 148 1.40 5.32 -5.13
CA LEU A 148 2.28 4.17 -5.03
C LEU A 148 1.63 3.05 -4.20
N ILE A 149 1.85 1.81 -4.63
CA ILE A 149 1.36 0.59 -4.00
C ILE A 149 2.48 0.02 -3.12
N ASN A 150 2.19 -0.19 -1.83
CA ASN A 150 3.15 -0.87 -0.96
C ASN A 150 3.19 -2.38 -1.31
N ILE A 151 4.20 -2.80 -2.06
CA ILE A 151 4.32 -4.19 -2.55
C ILE A 151 4.53 -5.20 -1.41
N ASN A 152 5.01 -4.74 -0.25
CA ASN A 152 5.24 -5.57 0.94
C ASN A 152 3.96 -5.80 1.75
N ARG A 153 2.85 -5.12 1.39
CA ARG A 153 1.57 -5.19 2.12
C ARG A 153 0.35 -5.40 1.23
N ALA A 154 0.45 -5.09 -0.07
CA ALA A 154 -0.66 -5.19 -1.01
C ALA A 154 -1.19 -6.64 -1.12
N PRO A 155 -2.51 -6.85 -1.13
CA PRO A 155 -3.09 -8.18 -1.32
C PRO A 155 -3.08 -8.58 -2.80
N TRP A 156 -3.44 -9.83 -3.07
CA TRP A 156 -3.48 -10.41 -4.41
C TRP A 156 -4.27 -9.54 -5.41
N GLU A 157 -5.46 -9.09 -5.01
CA GLU A 157 -6.41 -8.33 -5.82
C GLU A 157 -5.83 -7.01 -6.31
N VAL A 158 -4.93 -6.41 -5.52
CA VAL A 158 -4.23 -5.18 -5.90
C VAL A 158 -3.03 -5.49 -6.80
N LEU A 159 -2.26 -6.52 -6.49
CA LEU A 159 -1.06 -6.87 -7.25
C LEU A 159 -1.38 -7.36 -8.67
N VAL A 160 -2.47 -8.11 -8.86
CA VAL A 160 -2.88 -8.57 -10.20
C VAL A 160 -3.30 -7.43 -11.12
N CYS A 161 -3.58 -6.24 -10.56
CA CYS A 161 -3.88 -5.05 -11.34
C CYS A 161 -2.61 -4.31 -11.83
N LEU A 162 -1.41 -4.71 -11.40
CA LEU A 162 -0.16 -4.10 -11.85
C LEU A 162 0.14 -4.47 -13.31
N PRO A 163 0.59 -3.50 -14.14
CA PRO A 163 0.79 -3.72 -15.57
C PRO A 163 1.95 -4.67 -15.83
N GLY A 164 1.72 -5.64 -16.72
CA GLY A 164 2.73 -6.59 -17.17
C GLY A 164 2.91 -7.81 -16.25
N LEU A 165 2.20 -7.88 -15.13
CA LEU A 165 2.16 -9.06 -14.27
C LEU A 165 1.06 -10.02 -14.71
N GLU A 166 1.37 -11.31 -14.64
CA GLU A 166 0.46 -12.44 -14.76
C GLU A 166 0.19 -13.01 -13.36
N GLU A 167 -0.88 -13.80 -13.21
CA GLU A 167 -1.23 -14.43 -11.93
C GLU A 167 -0.05 -15.20 -11.32
N SER A 168 0.72 -15.92 -12.13
CA SER A 168 1.92 -16.64 -11.66
C SER A 168 3.02 -15.73 -11.10
N ASP A 169 3.14 -14.50 -11.60
CA ASP A 169 4.12 -13.55 -11.04
C ASP A 169 3.66 -13.03 -9.69
N VAL A 170 2.34 -12.80 -9.54
CA VAL A 170 1.76 -12.40 -8.27
C VAL A 170 1.91 -13.50 -7.23
N GLU A 171 1.72 -14.78 -7.62
CA GLU A 171 1.99 -15.92 -6.75
C GLU A 171 3.46 -15.94 -6.30
N LEU A 172 4.39 -15.69 -7.22
CA LEU A 172 5.81 -15.61 -6.89
C LEU A 172 6.12 -14.47 -5.92
N LEU A 173 5.54 -13.28 -6.13
CA LEU A 173 5.69 -12.14 -5.24
C LEU A 173 5.17 -12.45 -3.83
N LEU A 174 3.96 -13.02 -3.71
CA LEU A 174 3.39 -13.35 -2.41
C LEU A 174 4.18 -14.43 -1.67
N ASN A 175 4.66 -15.45 -2.38
CA ASN A 175 5.42 -16.56 -1.79
C ASN A 175 6.83 -16.16 -1.34
N ASN A 176 7.42 -15.12 -1.94
CA ASN A 176 8.78 -14.65 -1.63
C ASN A 176 8.79 -13.32 -0.88
N ARG A 177 7.61 -12.75 -0.57
CA ARG A 177 7.50 -11.48 0.15
C ARG A 177 8.16 -11.60 1.53
N PRO A 178 9.07 -10.69 1.88
CA PRO A 178 9.67 -10.68 3.21
C PRO A 178 8.67 -10.22 4.28
N GLU A 179 8.78 -10.77 5.50
CA GLU A 179 7.89 -10.42 6.62
C GLU A 179 8.18 -9.00 7.16
N ASP A 180 9.47 -8.68 7.36
CA ASP A 180 9.95 -7.52 8.13
C ASP A 180 10.78 -6.51 7.30
N GLU A 181 10.66 -6.48 5.97
CA GLU A 181 11.46 -5.59 5.11
C GLU A 181 10.69 -4.34 4.68
N GLU A 182 11.33 -3.17 4.77
CA GLU A 182 10.77 -1.87 4.37
C GLU A 182 11.23 -1.41 2.97
N GLY A 183 11.97 -2.26 2.24
CA GLY A 183 12.51 -2.00 0.90
C GLY A 183 11.78 -2.73 -0.24
N ILE A 184 12.25 -2.50 -1.47
CA ILE A 184 11.74 -3.16 -2.68
C ILE A 184 12.80 -4.00 -3.40
N ALA A 185 14.00 -4.13 -2.84
CA ALA A 185 15.13 -4.75 -3.52
C ALA A 185 14.85 -6.21 -3.87
N TRP A 186 14.25 -6.97 -2.95
CA TRP A 186 13.85 -8.37 -3.13
C TRP A 186 13.06 -8.65 -4.43
N VAL A 187 12.34 -7.65 -4.96
CA VAL A 187 11.55 -7.79 -6.20
C VAL A 187 12.42 -8.17 -7.39
N VAL A 188 13.68 -7.73 -7.43
CA VAL A 188 14.60 -8.01 -8.56
C VAL A 188 15.10 -9.45 -8.59
N ASP A 189 15.01 -10.16 -7.46
CA ASP A 189 15.32 -11.59 -7.37
C ASP A 189 14.11 -12.46 -7.76
N VAL A 190 12.90 -11.90 -7.68
CA VAL A 190 11.64 -12.62 -7.89
C VAL A 190 11.10 -12.45 -9.29
N LEU A 191 11.20 -11.23 -9.85
CA LEU A 191 10.66 -10.89 -11.16
C LEU A 191 11.76 -10.78 -12.21
N GLU A 192 11.44 -11.20 -13.43
CA GLU A 192 12.27 -10.90 -14.59
C GLU A 192 12.33 -9.38 -14.84
N ARG A 193 13.44 -8.94 -15.46
CA ARG A 193 13.74 -7.53 -15.70
C ARG A 193 12.55 -6.77 -16.29
N GLU A 194 11.97 -7.28 -17.36
CA GLU A 194 10.88 -6.62 -18.09
C GLU A 194 9.67 -6.37 -17.19
N LYS A 195 9.33 -7.32 -16.31
CA LYS A 195 8.19 -7.24 -15.38
C LYS A 195 8.50 -6.36 -14.15
N ALA A 196 9.71 -6.45 -13.60
CA ALA A 196 10.13 -5.55 -12.52
C ALA A 196 10.13 -4.08 -13.00
N VAL A 197 10.68 -3.82 -14.19
CA VAL A 197 10.70 -2.47 -14.76
C VAL A 197 9.28 -1.97 -15.08
N SER A 198 8.33 -2.82 -15.52
CA SER A 198 6.98 -2.34 -15.82
C SER A 198 6.21 -1.83 -14.60
N ILE A 199 6.54 -2.30 -13.40
CA ILE A 199 5.88 -1.90 -12.14
C ILE A 199 6.67 -0.88 -11.31
N GLY A 200 7.94 -0.63 -11.64
CA GLY A 200 8.87 0.10 -10.78
C GLY A 200 8.48 1.55 -10.44
N ALA A 201 7.66 2.20 -11.27
CA ALA A 201 7.14 3.54 -11.00
C ALA A 201 5.82 3.54 -10.19
N LEU A 202 5.26 2.36 -9.91
CA LEU A 202 3.96 2.18 -9.26
C LEU A 202 4.06 1.58 -7.87
N VAL A 203 5.25 1.13 -7.46
CA VAL A 203 5.44 0.38 -6.21
C VAL A 203 6.38 1.10 -5.25
N THR A 204 6.19 0.82 -3.97
CA THR A 204 7.02 1.29 -2.86
C THR A 204 7.11 0.20 -1.78
N GLY A 205 8.11 0.28 -0.89
CA GLY A 205 8.23 -0.61 0.27
C GLY A 205 7.59 -0.05 1.54
N ARG A 206 7.16 1.22 1.51
CA ARG A 206 6.72 1.98 2.69
C ARG A 206 5.27 2.47 2.58
N SER A 207 4.73 2.92 3.71
CA SER A 207 3.41 3.51 3.80
C SER A 207 3.41 4.75 4.68
N SER A 208 2.85 5.84 4.15
CA SER A 208 2.80 7.15 4.83
C SER A 208 1.39 7.50 5.30
N GLN A 209 0.35 6.87 4.75
CA GLN A 209 -1.03 7.03 5.18
C GLN A 209 -1.61 5.72 5.71
N TYR A 210 -2.41 5.84 6.77
CA TYR A 210 -3.03 4.72 7.45
C TYR A 210 -4.52 4.98 7.61
N SER A 211 -5.33 3.97 7.31
CA SER A 211 -6.76 3.99 7.56
C SER A 211 -7.07 3.22 8.83
N ALA A 212 -8.02 3.70 9.62
CA ALA A 212 -8.50 2.99 10.80
C ALA A 212 -10.03 3.05 10.90
N TYR A 213 -10.61 1.93 11.35
CA TYR A 213 -12.00 1.84 11.76
C TYR A 213 -12.02 1.79 13.28
N VAL A 214 -12.53 2.85 13.89
CA VAL A 214 -12.49 3.05 15.34
C VAL A 214 -13.88 2.84 15.90
N VAL A 215 -14.00 1.94 16.86
CA VAL A 215 -15.19 1.83 17.72
C VAL A 215 -14.84 2.33 19.12
N SER A 216 -15.71 3.18 19.66
CA SER A 216 -15.64 3.66 21.04
C SER A 216 -16.93 3.31 21.74
N VAL A 217 -16.83 2.87 22.99
CA VAL A 217 -17.97 2.37 23.75
C VAL A 217 -18.01 3.04 25.12
N ASN A 218 -19.20 3.39 25.57
CA ASN A 218 -19.40 3.83 26.95
C ASN A 218 -19.10 2.68 27.91
N GLN A 219 -18.59 2.99 29.11
CA GLN A 219 -18.32 2.04 30.19
C GLN A 219 -19.49 1.10 30.51
N ASN A 220 -20.73 1.52 30.28
CA ASN A 220 -21.91 0.69 30.54
C ASN A 220 -22.38 -0.15 29.33
N GLY A 221 -21.64 -0.14 28.21
CA GLY A 221 -21.98 -0.91 27.00
C GLY A 221 -23.30 -0.51 26.32
N ARG A 222 -23.87 0.65 26.66
CA ARG A 222 -25.19 1.09 26.15
C ARG A 222 -25.13 2.13 25.03
N GLY A 223 -23.99 2.75 24.84
CA GLY A 223 -23.75 3.69 23.75
C GLY A 223 -22.40 3.41 23.13
N PHE A 224 -22.34 3.51 21.80
CA PHE A 224 -21.10 3.40 21.05
C PHE A 224 -21.08 4.44 19.93
N GLN A 225 -19.88 4.75 19.44
CA GLN A 225 -19.66 5.47 18.20
C GLN A 225 -18.64 4.73 17.35
N ARG A 226 -18.90 4.69 16.04
CA ARG A 226 -17.95 4.22 15.05
C ARG A 226 -17.50 5.36 14.14
N ALA A 227 -16.23 5.39 13.81
CA ALA A 227 -15.66 6.31 12.85
C ALA A 227 -14.67 5.60 11.91
N GLN A 228 -14.71 5.95 10.64
CA GLN A 228 -13.62 5.70 9.70
C GLN A 228 -12.72 6.93 9.66
N ILE A 229 -11.42 6.72 9.78
CA ILE A 229 -10.42 7.79 9.72
C ILE A 229 -9.29 7.43 8.77
N VAL A 230 -8.68 8.44 8.18
CA VAL A 230 -7.39 8.32 7.49
C VAL A 230 -6.45 9.34 8.10
N ILE A 231 -5.26 8.88 8.46
CA ILE A 231 -4.22 9.69 9.09
C ILE A 231 -2.93 9.65 8.28
N ASP A 232 -2.21 10.77 8.31
CA ASP A 232 -0.83 10.91 7.86
C ASP A 232 0.03 11.26 9.09
N PRO A 233 0.66 10.25 9.73
CA PRO A 233 1.56 10.47 10.86
C PRO A 233 2.91 11.09 10.46
N GLY A 234 3.30 11.03 9.18
CA GLY A 234 4.55 11.61 8.66
C GLY A 234 4.49 13.13 8.50
N ALA A 235 3.29 13.73 8.58
CA ALA A 235 3.13 15.16 8.75
C ALA A 235 3.51 15.61 10.16
N SER A 236 4.05 16.84 10.29
CA SER A 236 4.34 17.46 11.59
C SER A 236 3.56 18.77 11.74
N PRO A 237 2.54 18.84 12.63
CA PRO A 237 1.99 17.73 13.42
C PRO A 237 1.27 16.70 12.52
N ALA A 238 1.06 15.49 13.04
CA ALA A 238 0.30 14.44 12.35
C ALA A 238 -1.07 14.98 11.92
N LYS A 239 -1.50 14.60 10.71
CA LYS A 239 -2.74 15.11 10.11
C LYS A 239 -3.80 14.02 10.04
N MET A 240 -5.04 14.38 10.37
CA MET A 240 -6.22 13.58 10.05
C MET A 240 -6.73 14.05 8.69
N LEU A 241 -6.53 13.24 7.65
CA LEU A 241 -6.91 13.54 6.28
C LEU A 241 -8.41 13.33 6.05
N TYR A 242 -8.97 12.34 6.73
CA TYR A 242 -10.37 11.96 6.59
C TYR A 242 -10.98 11.56 7.93
N TRP A 243 -12.25 11.89 8.10
CA TRP A 243 -13.08 11.42 9.21
C TRP A 243 -14.53 11.31 8.76
N LYS A 244 -15.16 10.18 9.06
CA LYS A 244 -16.59 9.96 8.84
C LYS A 244 -17.17 9.14 9.99
N SER A 245 -18.25 9.64 10.59
CA SER A 245 -19.07 8.82 11.49
C SER A 245 -19.80 7.74 10.69
N ILE A 246 -19.60 6.49 11.08
CA ILE A 246 -20.25 5.32 10.50
C ILE A 246 -21.11 4.59 11.54
N SER A 247 -21.44 5.25 12.65
CA SER A 247 -22.24 4.68 13.75
C SER A 247 -23.63 4.18 13.31
N HIS A 248 -24.17 4.71 12.22
CA HIS A 248 -25.44 4.27 11.64
C HIS A 248 -25.39 2.86 11.03
N MET A 249 -24.19 2.33 10.77
CA MET A 249 -23.96 0.97 10.29
C MET A 249 -24.01 -0.08 11.42
N GLY A 250 -24.41 0.29 12.63
CA GLY A 250 -24.60 -0.67 13.72
C GLY A 250 -23.30 -1.05 14.43
N TRP A 251 -23.40 -2.04 15.32
CA TRP A 251 -22.30 -2.53 16.16
C TRP A 251 -21.36 -3.44 15.33
N PRO A 252 -20.03 -3.26 15.36
CA PRO A 252 -19.12 -3.94 14.43
C PRO A 252 -18.46 -5.20 14.95
N LEU A 253 -18.72 -5.60 16.19
CA LEU A 253 -17.99 -6.69 16.84
C LEU A 253 -18.96 -7.80 17.22
N ASP A 254 -18.42 -8.95 17.61
CA ASP A 254 -19.22 -10.04 18.14
C ASP A 254 -20.15 -9.58 19.26
N ARG A 255 -21.36 -10.14 19.27
CA ARG A 255 -22.37 -9.79 20.25
C ARG A 255 -21.92 -10.11 21.68
N GLU A 256 -21.09 -11.13 21.86
CA GLU A 256 -20.51 -11.50 23.16
C GLU A 256 -19.66 -10.39 23.77
N ILE A 257 -18.92 -9.63 22.95
CA ILE A 257 -18.15 -8.46 23.38
C ILE A 257 -19.09 -7.40 23.97
N LEU A 258 -20.22 -7.15 23.30
CA LEU A 258 -21.22 -6.19 23.78
C LEU A 258 -21.88 -6.66 25.09
N GLU A 259 -22.15 -7.95 25.21
CA GLU A 259 -22.73 -8.55 26.43
C GLU A 259 -21.76 -8.48 27.61
N THR A 260 -20.48 -8.74 27.38
CA THR A 260 -19.38 -8.59 28.35
C THR A 260 -19.28 -7.13 28.85
N LEU A 261 -19.24 -6.17 27.93
CA LEU A 261 -19.22 -4.74 28.27
C LEU A 261 -20.46 -4.30 29.06
N ARG A 262 -21.64 -4.86 28.75
CA ARG A 262 -22.88 -4.56 29.48
C ARG A 262 -22.94 -5.21 30.85
N ALA A 263 -22.23 -6.32 31.06
CA ALA A 263 -22.02 -6.93 32.36
C ALA A 263 -21.08 -6.10 33.25
N GLY A 264 -20.38 -5.12 32.68
CA GLY A 264 -19.38 -4.31 33.39
C GLY A 264 -18.02 -4.99 33.50
N GLU A 265 -17.79 -6.01 32.67
CA GLU A 265 -16.54 -6.75 32.59
C GLU A 265 -15.59 -6.07 31.59
N THR A 266 -14.30 -6.24 31.81
CA THR A 266 -13.25 -5.72 30.92
C THR A 266 -12.98 -6.69 29.77
N LEU A 267 -12.76 -6.16 28.57
CA LEU A 267 -12.23 -6.94 27.44
C LEU A 267 -10.75 -7.25 27.72
N GLU A 268 -10.40 -8.53 27.81
CA GLU A 268 -9.00 -8.99 27.86
C GLU A 268 -8.41 -9.11 26.44
#